data_AF-A0A540LKN8-F1
#
_entry.id   AF-A0A540LKN8-F1
#
_cell.length_a   1.000
_cell.length_b   1.000
_cell.length_c   1.000
_cell.angle_alpha   90.00
_cell.angle_beta   90.00
_cell.angle_gamma   90.00
#
_symmetry.space_group_name_H-M   'P 1'
#
loop_
_entity.id
_entity.type
_entity.pdbx_description
1 polymer ?
#
loop_
_entity_poly.entity_id
_entity_poly.type
_entity_poly.pdbx_seq_one_letter_code
_entity_poly.pdbx_strand_id
1 'polypeptide(L)'
;MRGLESKTASTILFSVLIFLIFINGEARSDKEFCSYASSCGEIRNISYPFRLKGDPSGCGDPDYELSCVNNKTILEISPGKFYVTSISYDDQTLRLVDANFADVNDSCSLPSGSVVTTGGFLKDIRFRGVSDPDSRFRFVNCSRNISSVPEAANHTAVPCLTRNRTYVYAVYDGEYSYYSPQPSCSVISLAPVGLRKGVTKDCALKGKPCVVTSRVKPITYKCERENKELTSTEGKLIIAAIVVGGLIALGVAIAILVFVIRRCQKRRNAADNTVKSLPN
;
A
#
# COMPACT_ATOMS: atom_id res chain seq x y z
N MET A 1 23.86 -56.13 -12.85
CA MET A 1 22.63 -55.30 -12.86
C MET A 1 22.09 -54.95 -11.46
N ARG A 2 22.37 -55.71 -10.39
CA ARG A 2 21.89 -55.40 -9.01
C ARG A 2 22.53 -54.17 -8.33
N GLY A 3 23.74 -53.77 -8.71
CA GLY A 3 24.46 -52.65 -8.08
C GLY A 3 24.01 -51.24 -8.54
N LEU A 4 23.29 -51.14 -9.66
CA LEU A 4 22.80 -49.85 -10.19
C LEU A 4 21.47 -49.44 -9.56
N GLU A 5 20.61 -50.42 -9.24
CA GLU A 5 19.33 -50.19 -8.56
C GLU A 5 19.48 -49.72 -7.10
N SER A 6 20.57 -50.14 -6.43
CA SER A 6 20.87 -49.70 -5.06
C SER A 6 21.30 -48.22 -5.01
N LYS A 7 22.06 -47.74 -6.00
CA LYS A 7 22.48 -46.34 -6.08
C LYS A 7 21.32 -45.41 -6.43
N THR A 8 20.43 -45.83 -7.33
CA THR A 8 19.24 -45.05 -7.69
C THR A 8 18.21 -44.99 -6.57
N ALA A 9 18.02 -46.09 -5.82
CA ALA A 9 17.17 -46.09 -4.63
C ALA A 9 17.72 -45.15 -3.54
N SER A 10 19.04 -45.14 -3.33
CA SER A 10 19.68 -44.27 -2.35
C SER A 10 19.57 -42.78 -2.72
N THR A 11 19.73 -42.41 -3.98
CA THR A 11 19.59 -41.00 -4.40
C THR A 11 18.14 -40.51 -4.35
N ILE A 12 17.18 -41.37 -4.67
CA ILE A 12 15.74 -41.05 -4.52
C ILE A 12 15.40 -40.85 -3.04
N LEU A 13 15.90 -41.72 -2.15
CA LEU A 13 15.66 -41.59 -0.71
C LEU A 13 16.23 -40.28 -0.15
N PHE A 14 17.46 -39.92 -0.52
CA PHE A 14 18.06 -38.63 -0.12
C PHE A 14 17.29 -37.43 -0.69
N SER A 15 16.85 -37.49 -1.94
CA SER A 15 16.04 -36.43 -2.56
C SER A 15 14.69 -36.26 -1.85
N VAL A 16 14.02 -37.36 -1.51
CA VAL A 16 12.76 -37.34 -0.73
C VAL A 16 13.00 -36.80 0.67
N LEU A 17 14.09 -37.17 1.34
CA LEU A 17 14.41 -36.67 2.68
C LEU A 17 14.66 -35.15 2.67
N ILE A 18 15.40 -34.65 1.67
CA ILE A 18 15.63 -33.21 1.48
C ILE A 18 14.30 -32.50 1.19
N PHE A 19 13.45 -33.07 0.32
CA PHE A 19 12.13 -32.51 0.02
C PHE A 19 11.21 -32.49 1.25
N LEU A 20 11.27 -33.51 2.11
CA LEU A 20 10.56 -33.54 3.39
C LEU A 20 11.10 -32.51 4.39
N ILE A 21 12.40 -32.22 4.40
CA ILE A 21 12.99 -31.14 5.20
C ILE A 21 12.55 -29.77 4.68
N PHE A 22 12.40 -29.59 3.36
CA PHE A 22 11.85 -28.37 2.77
C PHE A 22 10.35 -28.19 3.02
N ILE A 23 9.57 -29.27 3.13
CA ILE A 23 8.13 -29.22 3.45
C ILE A 23 7.88 -28.97 4.93
N ASN A 24 8.71 -29.54 5.82
CA ASN A 24 8.56 -29.40 7.28
C ASN A 24 9.45 -28.30 7.89
N GLY A 25 10.21 -27.59 7.06
CA GLY A 25 10.96 -26.40 7.43
C GLY A 25 10.02 -25.22 7.67
N GLU A 26 9.11 -25.35 8.62
CA GLU A 26 8.45 -24.21 9.22
C GLU A 26 9.54 -23.50 10.03
N ALA A 27 10.14 -22.47 9.43
CA ALA A 27 10.74 -21.42 10.22
C ALA A 27 9.70 -21.04 11.26
N ARG A 28 9.97 -21.32 12.54
CA ARG A 28 9.22 -20.73 13.66
C ARG A 28 9.32 -19.23 13.44
N SER A 29 8.32 -18.70 12.78
CA SER A 29 8.23 -17.29 12.50
C SER A 29 7.92 -16.65 13.83
N ASP A 30 8.66 -15.61 14.21
CA ASP A 30 8.36 -14.71 15.33
C ASP A 30 6.91 -14.14 15.29
N LYS A 31 6.13 -14.46 14.25
CA LYS A 31 4.69 -14.22 14.09
C LYS A 31 3.83 -14.58 15.29
N GLU A 32 4.19 -15.56 16.11
CA GLU A 32 3.31 -15.97 17.22
C GLU A 32 3.19 -14.86 18.29
N PHE A 33 4.21 -14.00 18.46
CA PHE A 33 4.23 -12.94 19.47
C PHE A 33 3.39 -11.71 19.10
N CYS A 34 3.13 -11.48 17.81
CA CYS A 34 2.37 -10.33 17.31
C CYS A 34 0.97 -10.72 16.81
N SER A 35 0.43 -11.83 17.32
CA SER A 35 -0.83 -12.43 16.84
C SER A 35 -2.06 -11.59 17.14
N TYR A 36 -1.96 -10.55 17.99
CA TYR A 36 -3.07 -9.68 18.35
C TYR A 36 -2.79 -8.23 17.96
N ALA A 37 -3.75 -7.62 17.26
CA ALA A 37 -3.71 -6.20 16.98
C ALA A 37 -4.00 -5.40 18.26
N SER A 38 -3.12 -4.45 18.58
CA SER A 38 -3.31 -3.55 19.71
C SER A 38 -4.48 -2.59 19.48
N SER A 39 -5.00 -1.98 20.54
CA SER A 39 -6.09 -1.00 20.42
C SER A 39 -5.94 0.13 21.44
N CYS A 40 -6.45 1.31 21.08
CA CYS A 40 -6.50 2.48 21.95
C CYS A 40 -7.64 3.42 21.53
N GLY A 41 -8.57 3.69 22.45
CA GLY A 41 -9.73 4.53 22.14
C GLY A 41 -10.61 3.94 21.04
N GLU A 42 -10.92 4.79 20.06
CA GLU A 42 -11.71 4.42 18.89
C GLU A 42 -10.91 3.57 17.88
N ILE A 43 -9.58 3.54 17.98
CA ILE A 43 -8.74 2.74 17.09
C ILE A 43 -8.65 1.32 17.65
N ARG A 44 -9.48 0.43 17.11
CA ARG A 44 -9.61 -0.96 17.58
C ARG A 44 -8.62 -1.94 16.94
N ASN A 45 -7.96 -1.56 15.85
CA ASN A 45 -7.06 -2.43 15.10
C ASN A 45 -5.77 -1.68 14.75
N ILE A 46 -4.78 -1.75 15.65
CA ILE A 46 -3.42 -1.23 15.46
C ILE A 46 -2.53 -2.44 15.18
N SER A 47 -2.05 -2.52 13.96
CA SER A 47 -1.21 -3.59 13.45
C SER A 47 -0.13 -3.02 12.55
N TYR A 48 0.80 -3.88 12.14
CA TYR A 48 1.89 -3.53 11.22
C TYR A 48 1.38 -2.68 10.03
N PRO A 49 2.05 -1.57 9.66
CA PRO A 49 3.33 -1.11 10.20
C PRO A 49 3.23 -0.38 11.54
N PHE A 50 2.04 0.05 11.97
CA PHE A 50 1.88 0.79 13.22
C PHE A 50 2.05 -0.11 14.45
N ARG A 51 2.51 0.50 15.54
CA ARG A 51 2.58 -0.12 16.87
C ARG A 51 2.20 0.88 17.94
N LEU A 52 1.73 0.42 19.09
CA LEU A 52 1.64 1.24 20.29
C LEU A 52 2.98 1.25 21.04
N LYS A 53 3.25 2.37 21.69
CA LYS A 53 4.32 2.48 22.67
C LYS A 53 4.07 1.48 23.79
N GLY A 54 5.01 0.54 23.96
CA GLY A 54 4.88 -0.58 24.90
C GLY A 54 4.50 -1.92 24.26
N ASP A 55 4.18 -1.96 22.97
CA ASP A 55 4.04 -3.23 22.25
C ASP A 55 5.36 -4.03 22.30
N PRO A 56 5.32 -5.38 22.32
CA PRO A 56 6.51 -6.21 22.34
C PRO A 56 7.50 -5.90 21.22
N SER A 57 8.79 -6.16 21.47
CA SER A 57 9.82 -6.06 20.43
C SER A 57 9.51 -7.01 19.26
N GLY A 58 9.63 -6.53 18.03
CA GLY A 58 9.30 -7.28 16.81
C GLY A 58 7.86 -7.06 16.31
N CYS A 59 7.01 -6.38 17.09
CA CYS A 59 5.65 -6.03 16.65
C CYS A 59 5.58 -4.59 16.13
N GLY A 60 5.10 -4.47 14.88
CA GLY A 60 5.09 -3.22 14.14
C GLY A 60 6.48 -2.64 13.91
N ASP A 61 6.51 -1.47 13.28
CA ASP A 61 7.74 -0.76 12.94
C ASP A 61 7.98 0.35 13.98
N PRO A 62 9.17 0.43 14.62
CA PRO A 62 9.54 1.52 15.52
C PRO A 62 9.36 2.92 14.92
N ASP A 63 9.52 3.07 13.61
CA ASP A 63 9.29 4.34 12.93
C ASP A 63 7.80 4.71 12.88
N TYR A 64 6.88 3.78 13.07
CA TYR A 64 5.43 4.03 13.07
C TYR A 64 4.81 3.84 14.46
N GLU A 65 5.57 4.18 15.51
CA GLU A 65 5.09 4.14 16.89
C GLU A 65 4.04 5.23 17.18
N LEU A 66 2.93 4.80 17.78
CA LEU A 66 1.81 5.59 18.26
C LEU A 66 1.80 5.58 19.78
N SER A 67 1.40 6.69 20.41
CA SER A 67 1.15 6.73 21.85
C SER A 67 -0.34 6.64 22.16
N CYS A 68 -0.67 6.14 23.35
CA CYS A 68 -2.05 6.07 23.85
C CYS A 68 -2.13 6.82 25.17
N VAL A 69 -2.79 7.98 25.19
CA VAL A 69 -2.94 8.80 26.41
C VAL A 69 -4.40 9.18 26.56
N ASN A 70 -4.97 8.98 27.75
CA ASN A 70 -6.37 9.30 28.04
C ASN A 70 -7.36 8.73 27.01
N ASN A 71 -7.14 7.48 26.60
CA ASN A 71 -7.95 6.78 25.60
C ASN A 71 -7.94 7.45 24.20
N LYS A 72 -6.90 8.23 23.89
CA LYS A 72 -6.67 8.81 22.56
C LYS A 72 -5.39 8.26 21.95
N THR A 73 -5.49 7.78 20.71
CA THR A 73 -4.33 7.38 19.91
C THR A 73 -3.68 8.63 19.33
N ILE A 74 -2.38 8.82 19.59
CA ILE A 74 -1.62 10.03 19.25
C ILE A 74 -0.45 9.64 18.36
N LEU A 75 -0.33 10.36 17.24
CA LEU A 75 0.86 10.36 16.39
C LEU A 75 1.58 11.70 16.55
N GLU A 76 2.87 11.64 16.86
CA GLU A 76 3.73 12.82 16.90
C GLU A 76 4.50 12.93 15.58
N ILE A 77 4.25 14.02 14.84
CA ILE A 77 4.97 14.35 13.61
C ILE A 77 5.61 15.71 13.85
N SER A 78 6.91 15.72 14.13
CA SER A 78 7.58 16.95 14.60
C SER A 78 7.35 18.15 13.68
N PRO A 79 6.90 19.30 14.21
CA PRO A 79 6.73 19.62 15.65
C PRO A 79 5.31 19.40 16.22
N GLY A 80 4.37 18.82 15.46
CA GLY A 80 2.97 18.70 15.82
C GLY A 80 2.57 17.39 16.51
N LYS A 81 1.42 17.46 17.20
CA LYS A 81 0.74 16.34 17.82
C LYS A 81 -0.63 16.16 17.20
N PHE A 82 -0.91 14.94 16.74
CA PHE A 82 -2.12 14.62 16.01
C PHE A 82 -2.84 13.46 16.67
N TYR A 83 -4.16 13.60 16.86
CA TYR A 83 -4.99 12.45 17.20
C TYR A 83 -5.28 11.64 15.94
N VAL A 84 -5.09 10.34 16.03
CA VAL A 84 -5.45 9.39 14.98
C VAL A 84 -6.95 9.14 15.05
N THR A 85 -7.64 9.46 13.96
CA THR A 85 -9.11 9.30 13.86
C THR A 85 -9.51 8.03 13.13
N SER A 86 -8.68 7.55 12.19
CA SER A 86 -8.89 6.27 11.52
C SER A 86 -7.62 5.78 10.83
N ILE A 87 -7.44 4.47 10.77
CA ILE A 87 -6.40 3.79 9.99
C ILE A 87 -7.12 2.92 8.95
N SER A 88 -6.80 3.09 7.67
CA SER A 88 -7.23 2.19 6.60
C SER A 88 -6.02 1.45 6.06
N TYR A 89 -5.94 0.14 6.34
CA TYR A 89 -4.85 -0.71 5.84
C TYR A 89 -5.03 -1.02 4.35
N ASP A 90 -6.26 -1.20 3.88
CA ASP A 90 -6.58 -1.46 2.47
C ASP A 90 -6.16 -0.27 1.59
N ASP A 91 -6.50 0.94 2.02
CA ASP A 91 -6.14 2.17 1.29
C ASP A 91 -4.73 2.67 1.64
N GLN A 92 -4.07 2.06 2.62
CA GLN A 92 -2.81 2.53 3.21
C GLN A 92 -2.86 4.01 3.62
N THR A 93 -3.98 4.44 4.21
CA THR A 93 -4.19 5.83 4.63
C THR A 93 -4.39 5.98 6.13
N LEU A 94 -3.90 7.11 6.64
CA LEU A 94 -4.07 7.53 8.03
C LEU A 94 -4.82 8.86 8.04
N ARG A 95 -5.87 8.97 8.87
CA ARG A 95 -6.59 10.23 9.07
C ARG A 95 -6.26 10.81 10.42
N LEU A 96 -5.84 12.07 10.40
CA LEU A 96 -5.33 12.80 11.54
C LEU A 96 -6.15 14.06 11.78
N VAL A 97 -6.25 14.47 13.04
CA VAL A 97 -6.71 15.80 13.44
C VAL A 97 -5.66 16.40 14.38
N ASP A 98 -5.33 17.67 14.21
CA ASP A 98 -4.43 18.36 15.14
C ASP A 98 -5.04 18.36 16.55
N ALA A 99 -4.23 18.05 17.56
CA ALA A 99 -4.72 17.93 18.93
C ALA A 99 -5.41 19.21 19.43
N ASN A 100 -4.88 20.39 19.06
CA ASN A 100 -5.43 21.69 19.48
C ASN A 100 -6.78 22.00 18.83
N PHE A 101 -7.14 21.34 17.73
CA PHE A 101 -8.43 21.53 17.06
C PHE A 101 -9.48 20.52 17.51
N ALA A 102 -9.06 19.38 18.04
CA ALA A 102 -9.97 18.32 18.47
C ALA A 102 -10.48 18.51 19.91
N ASP A 103 -9.74 19.22 20.75
CA ASP A 103 -10.13 19.46 22.14
C ASP A 103 -11.11 20.63 22.22
N VAL A 104 -12.40 20.29 22.37
CA VAL A 104 -13.56 21.21 22.34
C VAL A 104 -13.44 22.35 23.38
N ASN A 105 -12.72 22.12 24.47
CA ASN A 105 -12.54 23.10 25.55
C ASN A 105 -11.58 24.24 25.16
N ASP A 106 -10.70 24.03 24.17
CA ASP A 106 -9.76 25.03 23.62
C ASP A 106 -10.15 25.41 22.19
N SER A 107 -11.43 25.74 22.00
CA SER A 107 -12.08 26.00 20.70
C SER A 107 -11.46 27.10 19.83
N CYS A 108 -10.42 27.79 20.30
CA CYS A 108 -9.71 28.81 19.54
C CYS A 108 -8.21 28.82 19.79
N SER A 109 -7.52 27.85 19.20
CA SER A 109 -6.07 27.71 19.26
C SER A 109 -5.45 27.65 17.87
N LEU A 110 -4.15 27.91 17.78
CA LEU A 110 -3.37 27.61 16.57
C LEU A 110 -3.00 26.12 16.57
N PRO A 111 -2.66 25.53 15.41
CA PRO A 111 -2.16 24.16 15.31
C PRO A 111 -1.02 23.87 16.29
N SER A 112 -1.01 22.66 16.87
CA SER A 112 -0.01 22.20 17.84
C SER A 112 1.42 22.22 17.29
N GLY A 113 1.57 22.03 15.98
CA GLY A 113 2.85 21.95 15.28
C GLY A 113 3.21 23.21 14.50
N SER A 114 3.12 24.40 15.09
CA SER A 114 3.47 25.65 14.42
C SER A 114 4.94 25.65 13.96
N VAL A 115 5.17 25.35 12.68
CA VAL A 115 6.51 25.38 12.05
C VAL A 115 6.85 26.83 11.69
N VAL A 116 7.96 27.33 12.23
CA VAL A 116 8.56 28.67 11.99
C VAL A 116 9.24 28.78 10.61
N THR A 117 9.28 27.70 9.81
CA THR A 117 9.82 27.77 8.45
C THR A 117 8.70 28.14 7.47
N THR A 118 8.90 29.23 6.74
CA THR A 118 8.00 29.80 5.73
C THR A 118 7.50 28.80 4.67
N GLY A 119 8.21 27.68 4.49
CA GLY A 119 7.88 26.62 3.53
C GLY A 119 6.82 25.60 3.97
N GLY A 120 6.47 25.51 5.27
CA GLY A 120 5.41 24.61 5.73
C GLY A 120 5.64 23.12 5.48
N PHE A 121 6.90 22.70 5.35
CA PHE A 121 7.26 21.30 5.15
C PHE A 121 7.30 20.58 6.51
N LEU A 122 6.59 19.45 6.62
CA LEU A 122 6.81 18.51 7.73
C LEU A 122 8.24 17.98 7.63
N LYS A 123 8.98 18.00 8.74
CA LYS A 123 10.37 17.51 8.77
C LYS A 123 10.47 15.99 8.88
N ASP A 124 9.33 15.30 8.95
CA ASP A 124 9.27 13.86 9.17
C ASP A 124 9.20 13.08 7.86
N ILE A 125 10.32 12.45 7.50
CA ILE A 125 10.47 11.68 6.26
C ILE A 125 9.58 10.42 6.20
N ARG A 126 9.09 9.94 7.35
CA ARG A 126 8.25 8.74 7.48
C ARG A 126 6.84 8.98 6.92
N PHE A 127 6.40 10.23 6.96
CA PHE A 127 5.05 10.65 6.62
C PHE A 127 5.04 11.61 5.42
N ARG A 128 5.81 11.32 4.38
CA ARG A 128 5.87 12.12 3.14
C ARG A 128 4.50 12.44 2.52
N GLY A 129 3.48 11.61 2.73
CA GLY A 129 2.11 11.85 2.26
C GLY A 129 1.23 12.74 3.16
N VAL A 130 1.62 12.98 4.42
CA VAL A 130 0.99 14.00 5.29
C VAL A 130 1.47 15.41 4.88
N SER A 131 2.58 15.47 4.15
CA SER A 131 3.15 16.63 3.48
C SER A 131 2.97 16.54 1.96
N ASP A 132 1.76 16.31 1.46
CA ASP A 132 1.49 16.76 0.09
C ASP A 132 1.66 18.29 0.15
N PRO A 133 2.66 18.88 -0.55
CA PRO A 133 3.03 20.29 -0.38
C PRO A 133 1.97 21.28 -0.89
N ASP A 134 0.76 20.80 -1.16
CA ASP A 134 -0.19 21.37 -2.10
C ASP A 134 -1.42 21.92 -1.43
N SER A 135 -1.64 21.68 -0.13
CA SER A 135 -2.85 22.16 0.55
C SER A 135 -2.59 22.41 2.03
N ARG A 136 -2.65 23.68 2.42
CA ARG A 136 -2.44 24.11 3.82
C ARG A 136 -3.25 25.35 4.13
N PHE A 137 -3.58 25.54 5.40
CA PHE A 137 -4.00 26.85 5.90
C PHE A 137 -2.82 27.60 6.48
N ARG A 138 -2.71 28.88 6.12
CA ARG A 138 -1.80 29.85 6.73
C ARG A 138 -2.61 30.73 7.67
N PHE A 139 -2.22 30.78 8.93
CA PHE A 139 -2.74 31.76 9.86
C PHE A 139 -1.84 32.99 9.78
N VAL A 140 -2.44 34.14 9.50
CA VAL A 140 -1.73 35.42 9.39
C VAL A 140 -2.26 36.41 10.41
N ASN A 141 -1.36 37.15 11.03
CA ASN A 141 -1.66 38.25 11.94
C ASN A 141 -1.35 39.57 11.25
N CYS A 142 -2.35 40.45 11.21
CA CYS A 142 -2.30 41.74 10.57
C CYS A 142 -2.45 42.88 11.58
N SER A 143 -1.66 43.94 11.41
CA SER A 143 -1.73 45.16 12.22
C SER A 143 -2.93 46.06 11.90
N ARG A 144 -3.63 45.77 10.79
CA ARG A 144 -4.82 46.50 10.32
C ARG A 144 -5.89 45.51 9.86
N ASN A 145 -7.14 45.93 9.93
CA ASN A 145 -8.25 45.19 9.37
C ASN A 145 -8.15 45.22 7.84
N ILE A 146 -8.09 44.04 7.21
CA ILE A 146 -7.98 43.89 5.75
C ILE A 146 -9.25 43.31 5.12
N SER A 147 -10.34 43.16 5.89
CA SER A 147 -11.58 42.52 5.41
C SER A 147 -12.25 43.26 4.24
N SER A 148 -11.95 44.55 4.04
CA SER A 148 -12.45 45.37 2.94
C SER A 148 -11.48 45.48 1.76
N VAL A 149 -10.30 44.85 1.85
CA VAL A 149 -9.26 44.91 0.82
C VAL A 149 -9.56 43.84 -0.24
N PRO A 150 -9.74 44.19 -1.53
CA PRO A 150 -10.06 43.22 -2.59
C PRO A 150 -9.02 42.10 -2.72
N GLU A 151 -7.74 42.43 -2.50
CA GLU A 151 -6.61 41.50 -2.54
C GLU A 151 -6.58 40.53 -1.34
N ALA A 152 -7.46 40.72 -0.36
CA ALA A 152 -7.63 39.84 0.80
C ALA A 152 -8.93 39.01 0.73
N ALA A 153 -9.53 38.87 -0.46
CA ALA A 153 -10.79 38.15 -0.65
C ALA A 153 -10.74 36.66 -0.24
N ASN A 154 -9.56 36.04 -0.20
CA ASN A 154 -9.37 34.65 0.24
C ASN A 154 -9.01 34.51 1.74
N HIS A 155 -9.02 35.60 2.50
CA HIS A 155 -8.74 35.60 3.94
C HIS A 155 -10.02 35.43 4.74
N THR A 156 -10.12 34.33 5.47
CA THR A 156 -11.24 34.11 6.40
C THR A 156 -10.85 34.64 7.77
N ALA A 157 -11.63 35.58 8.32
CA ALA A 157 -11.35 36.10 9.66
C ALA A 157 -11.43 34.99 10.72
N VAL A 158 -10.54 35.05 11.71
CA VAL A 158 -10.53 34.18 12.90
C VAL A 158 -10.76 35.07 14.12
N PRO A 159 -12.01 35.42 14.45
CA PRO A 159 -12.32 36.44 15.44
C PRO A 159 -11.84 36.09 16.84
N CYS A 160 -11.85 34.81 17.18
CA CYS A 160 -11.48 34.34 18.51
C CYS A 160 -9.97 34.46 18.79
N LEU A 161 -9.12 34.53 17.76
CA LEU A 161 -7.68 34.84 17.88
C LEU A 161 -7.39 36.34 17.72
N THR A 162 -8.37 37.11 17.26
CA THR A 162 -8.25 38.56 17.07
C THR A 162 -8.30 39.25 18.44
N ARG A 163 -7.33 40.14 18.68
CA ARG A 163 -7.24 40.96 19.89
C ARG A 163 -7.25 42.44 19.50
N ASN A 164 -7.32 43.33 20.50
CA ASN A 164 -7.32 44.77 20.24
C ASN A 164 -6.06 45.16 19.42
N ARG A 165 -6.28 45.70 18.21
CA ARG A 165 -5.26 46.11 17.21
C ARG A 165 -4.51 44.97 16.48
N THR A 166 -4.96 43.73 16.56
CA THR A 166 -4.38 42.61 15.81
C THR A 166 -5.48 41.75 15.20
N TYR A 167 -5.45 41.55 13.90
CA TYR A 167 -6.49 40.86 13.13
C TYR A 167 -5.94 39.55 12.58
N VAL A 168 -6.55 38.44 12.97
CA VAL A 168 -6.09 37.11 12.57
C VAL A 168 -6.97 36.58 11.45
N TYR A 169 -6.34 36.05 10.41
CA TYR A 169 -7.02 35.44 9.28
C TYR A 169 -6.43 34.07 8.97
N ALA A 170 -7.29 33.15 8.55
CA ALA A 170 -6.91 31.88 7.95
C ALA A 170 -6.99 32.01 6.42
N VAL A 171 -5.92 31.64 5.74
CA VAL A 171 -5.81 31.69 4.28
C VAL A 171 -5.52 30.30 3.78
N TYR A 172 -6.35 29.83 2.85
CA TYR A 172 -6.08 28.58 2.17
C TYR A 172 -5.03 28.78 1.06
N ASP A 173 -3.98 27.98 1.10
CA ASP A 173 -2.87 27.97 0.15
C ASP A 173 -2.85 26.59 -0.54
N GLY A 174 -3.34 26.57 -1.78
CA GLY A 174 -3.50 25.37 -2.60
C GLY A 174 -2.34 25.10 -3.56
N GLU A 175 -2.47 24.03 -4.36
CA GLU A 175 -1.44 23.54 -5.27
C GLU A 175 -1.02 24.64 -6.27
N TYR A 176 0.27 24.97 -6.32
CA TYR A 176 0.87 26.04 -7.14
C TYR A 176 0.50 27.50 -6.78
N SER A 177 -0.13 27.77 -5.63
CA SER A 177 -0.37 29.15 -5.20
C SER A 177 0.86 29.74 -4.52
N TYR A 178 1.39 30.85 -5.05
CA TYR A 178 2.40 31.64 -4.34
C TYR A 178 1.69 32.63 -3.42
N TYR A 179 1.56 32.27 -2.15
CA TYR A 179 1.02 33.19 -1.15
C TYR A 179 2.06 34.23 -0.75
N SER A 180 1.80 35.50 -1.10
CA SER A 180 2.51 36.64 -0.54
C SER A 180 1.63 37.31 0.51
N PRO A 181 2.05 37.42 1.78
CA PRO A 181 1.29 38.15 2.79
C PRO A 181 1.19 39.64 2.42
N GLN A 182 0.06 40.25 2.79
CA GLN A 182 -0.13 41.70 2.70
C GLN A 182 0.93 42.43 3.55
N PRO A 183 1.32 43.68 3.20
CA PRO A 183 2.40 44.39 3.91
C PRO A 183 2.16 44.56 5.42
N SER A 184 0.91 44.63 5.85
CA SER A 184 0.52 44.75 7.26
C SER A 184 0.45 43.43 8.01
N CYS A 185 0.69 42.30 7.32
CA CYS A 185 0.43 40.95 7.80
C CYS A 185 1.69 40.09 7.84
N SER A 186 1.74 39.16 8.80
CA SER A 186 2.81 38.18 8.96
C SER A 186 2.22 36.79 9.21
N VAL A 187 2.86 35.75 8.68
CA VAL A 187 2.45 34.36 8.95
C VAL A 187 2.84 33.98 10.37
N ILE A 188 1.87 33.49 11.14
CA ILE A 188 2.05 33.11 12.54
C ILE A 188 1.93 31.60 12.78
N SER A 189 1.24 30.87 11.89
CA SER A 189 1.14 29.40 11.97
C SER A 189 0.69 28.79 10.64
N LEU A 190 0.89 27.47 10.52
CA LEU A 190 0.56 26.67 9.36
C LEU A 190 -0.15 25.38 9.80
N ALA A 191 -1.22 25.01 9.10
CA ALA A 191 -1.92 23.74 9.29
C ALA A 191 -1.91 22.94 7.98
N PRO A 192 -1.31 21.74 7.94
CA PRO A 192 -1.41 20.86 6.76
C PRO A 192 -2.86 20.37 6.60
N VAL A 193 -3.36 20.30 5.36
CA VAL A 193 -4.70 19.77 5.07
C VAL A 193 -4.67 18.83 3.87
N GLY A 194 -5.18 17.61 4.06
CA GLY A 194 -5.40 16.69 2.95
C GLY A 194 -6.74 16.95 2.25
N LEU A 195 -6.76 17.73 1.17
CA LEU A 195 -7.97 18.01 0.37
C LEU A 195 -8.22 17.04 -0.80
N ARG A 196 -7.49 15.91 -0.88
CA ARG A 196 -7.70 14.85 -1.89
C ARG A 196 -9.09 14.17 -1.84
N LYS A 197 -10.17 14.80 -1.36
CA LYS A 197 -11.55 14.28 -1.31
C LYS A 197 -12.58 15.12 -2.07
N GLY A 198 -12.17 15.92 -3.06
CA GLY A 198 -13.09 16.62 -3.94
C GLY A 198 -13.05 16.11 -5.39
N VAL A 199 -14.13 15.50 -5.86
CA VAL A 199 -14.53 15.39 -7.28
C VAL A 199 -13.97 14.24 -8.16
N THR A 200 -12.75 13.71 -8.00
CA THR A 200 -12.22 12.65 -8.91
C THR A 200 -12.11 11.24 -8.30
N LYS A 201 -12.59 11.03 -7.08
CA LYS A 201 -12.19 9.88 -6.26
C LYS A 201 -12.77 8.51 -6.62
N ASP A 202 -13.95 8.42 -7.25
CA ASP A 202 -14.62 7.12 -7.39
C ASP A 202 -13.87 6.08 -8.25
N CYS A 203 -13.15 6.52 -9.28
CA CYS A 203 -12.37 5.61 -10.13
C CYS A 203 -10.97 5.32 -9.54
N ALA A 204 -10.31 6.34 -8.97
CA ALA A 204 -8.99 6.19 -8.35
C ALA A 204 -9.04 5.37 -7.05
N LEU A 205 -10.11 5.49 -6.25
CA LEU A 205 -10.38 4.62 -5.09
C LEU A 205 -10.59 3.15 -5.48
N LYS A 206 -10.93 2.89 -6.75
CA LYS A 206 -11.04 1.53 -7.30
C LYS A 206 -9.78 1.07 -8.02
N GLY A 207 -8.67 1.82 -7.91
CA GLY A 207 -7.40 1.53 -8.59
C GLY A 207 -7.47 1.67 -10.12
N LYS A 208 -8.46 2.38 -10.67
CA LYS A 208 -8.73 2.44 -12.12
C LYS A 208 -8.42 3.82 -12.71
N PRO A 209 -7.78 3.88 -13.89
CA PRO A 209 -7.57 5.15 -14.58
C PRO A 209 -8.91 5.76 -15.05
N CYS A 210 -8.99 7.09 -14.99
CA CYS A 210 -10.17 7.87 -15.41
C CYS A 210 -10.02 8.33 -16.86
N VAL A 211 -11.03 8.12 -17.68
CA VAL A 211 -11.08 8.64 -19.06
C VAL A 211 -12.16 9.73 -19.16
N VAL A 212 -11.82 10.89 -19.73
CA VAL A 212 -12.77 12.00 -19.98
C VAL A 212 -13.72 11.64 -21.10
N THR A 213 -15.02 11.67 -20.85
CA THR A 213 -16.05 11.35 -21.85
C THR A 213 -16.72 12.58 -22.45
N SER A 214 -16.74 13.71 -21.74
CA SER A 214 -17.24 14.99 -22.27
C SER A 214 -16.56 16.18 -21.58
N ARG A 215 -16.16 17.20 -22.37
CA ARG A 215 -15.58 18.46 -21.87
C ARG A 215 -16.62 19.59 -21.74
N VAL A 216 -17.88 19.34 -22.09
CA VAL A 216 -18.98 20.29 -21.90
C VAL A 216 -19.40 20.26 -20.43
N LYS A 217 -19.51 21.42 -19.78
CA LYS A 217 -19.83 21.48 -18.35
C LYS A 217 -21.23 20.91 -18.06
N PRO A 218 -21.39 20.04 -17.04
CA PRO A 218 -20.33 19.50 -16.17
C PRO A 218 -19.48 18.43 -16.86
N ILE A 219 -18.15 18.51 -16.69
CA ILE A 219 -17.19 17.56 -17.28
C ILE A 219 -17.53 16.14 -16.79
N THR A 220 -17.67 15.21 -17.72
CA THR A 220 -18.06 13.82 -17.44
C THR A 220 -16.89 12.86 -17.66
N TYR A 221 -16.75 11.85 -16.80
CA TYR A 221 -15.65 10.87 -16.80
C TYR A 221 -16.19 9.43 -16.65
N LYS A 222 -15.41 8.43 -17.06
CA LYS A 222 -15.73 7.00 -16.89
C LYS A 222 -14.48 6.22 -16.43
N CYS A 223 -14.65 5.19 -15.60
CA CYS A 223 -13.54 4.31 -15.18
C CYS A 223 -13.23 3.27 -16.25
N GLU A 224 -11.95 3.09 -16.56
CA GLU A 224 -11.46 2.03 -17.45
C GLU A 224 -11.53 0.66 -16.74
N ARG A 225 -11.90 -0.41 -17.47
CA ARG A 225 -11.90 -1.78 -16.91
C ARG A 225 -10.49 -2.35 -17.04
N GLU A 226 -9.91 -2.85 -15.94
CA GLU A 226 -8.67 -3.63 -16.01
C GLU A 226 -8.87 -4.89 -16.86
N ASN A 227 -7.91 -5.17 -17.74
CA ASN A 227 -7.66 -6.54 -18.19
C ASN A 227 -7.13 -7.30 -16.96
N LYS A 228 -7.80 -8.39 -16.59
CA LYS A 228 -7.47 -9.18 -15.39
C LYS A 228 -6.02 -9.68 -15.49
N GLU A 229 -5.10 -9.12 -14.71
CA GLU A 229 -3.75 -9.69 -14.57
C GLU A 229 -3.84 -11.01 -13.79
N LEU A 230 -3.16 -12.03 -14.31
CA LEU A 230 -3.22 -13.38 -13.80
C LEU A 230 -2.51 -13.46 -12.44
N THR A 231 -3.23 -13.83 -11.38
CA THR A 231 -2.66 -13.90 -10.02
C THR A 231 -1.53 -14.93 -9.95
N SER A 232 -0.52 -14.69 -9.09
CA SER A 232 0.66 -15.59 -8.95
C SER A 232 0.29 -17.06 -8.72
N THR A 233 -0.83 -17.31 -8.03
CA THR A 233 -1.40 -18.63 -7.76
C THR A 233 -2.02 -19.26 -9.01
N GLU A 234 -2.78 -18.49 -9.80
CA GLU A 234 -3.31 -18.93 -11.10
C GLU A 234 -2.18 -19.20 -12.09
N GLY A 235 -1.12 -18.38 -12.09
CA GLY A 235 0.09 -18.59 -12.89
C GLY A 235 0.81 -19.90 -12.55
N LYS A 236 0.94 -20.24 -11.27
CA LYS A 236 1.53 -21.52 -10.82
C LYS A 236 0.70 -22.74 -11.27
N LEU A 237 -0.63 -22.64 -11.23
CA LEU A 237 -1.54 -23.69 -11.70
C LEU A 237 -1.43 -23.91 -13.22
N ILE A 238 -1.33 -22.83 -14.00
CA ILE A 238 -1.14 -22.92 -15.46
C ILE A 238 0.21 -23.57 -15.80
N ILE A 239 1.29 -23.17 -15.13
CA ILE A 239 2.62 -23.77 -15.34
C ILE A 239 2.60 -25.27 -14.97
N ALA A 240 1.98 -25.64 -13.85
CA ALA A 240 1.84 -27.03 -13.44
C ALA A 240 1.07 -27.87 -14.48
N ALA A 241 -0.03 -27.33 -15.03
CA ALA A 241 -0.81 -28.00 -16.07
C ALA A 241 0.00 -28.23 -17.36
N ILE A 242 0.81 -27.25 -17.78
CA ILE A 242 1.67 -27.37 -18.97
C ILE A 242 2.73 -28.47 -18.78
N VAL A 243 3.37 -28.51 -17.61
CA VAL A 243 4.41 -29.51 -17.30
C VAL A 243 3.81 -30.92 -17.25
N VAL A 244 2.67 -31.09 -16.58
CA VAL A 244 1.98 -32.39 -16.50
C VAL A 244 1.52 -32.85 -17.89
N GLY A 245 0.94 -31.95 -18.69
CA GLY A 245 0.55 -32.26 -20.06
C GLY A 245 1.73 -32.71 -20.94
N GLY A 246 2.88 -32.02 -20.82
CA GLY A 246 4.10 -32.37 -21.54
C GLY A 246 4.63 -33.77 -21.20
N LEU A 247 4.63 -34.13 -19.91
CA LEU A 247 5.06 -35.46 -19.46
C LEU A 247 4.14 -36.58 -19.97
N ILE A 248 2.82 -36.35 -19.98
CA ILE A 248 1.85 -37.31 -20.50
C ILE A 248 2.05 -37.50 -22.01
N ALA A 249 2.16 -36.41 -22.76
CA ALA A 249 2.37 -36.47 -24.21
C ALA A 249 3.66 -37.21 -24.59
N LEU A 250 4.75 -36.95 -23.86
CA LEU A 250 6.02 -37.64 -24.06
C LEU A 250 5.90 -39.15 -23.78
N GLY A 251 5.22 -39.53 -22.70
CA GLY A 251 4.96 -40.94 -22.37
C GLY A 251 4.17 -41.67 -23.46
N VAL A 252 3.13 -41.02 -24.01
CA VAL A 252 2.33 -41.59 -25.11
C VAL A 252 3.16 -41.74 -26.39
N ALA A 253 3.98 -40.74 -26.74
CA ALA A 253 4.85 -40.80 -27.90
C ALA A 253 5.86 -41.97 -27.81
N ILE A 254 6.47 -42.17 -26.63
CA ILE A 254 7.38 -43.28 -26.37
C ILE A 254 6.64 -44.62 -26.50
N ALA A 255 5.43 -44.75 -25.95
CA ALA A 255 4.64 -45.97 -26.04
C ALA A 255 4.28 -46.34 -27.49
N ILE A 256 3.89 -45.36 -28.30
CA ILE A 256 3.62 -45.54 -29.73
C ILE A 256 4.88 -45.99 -30.47
N LEU A 257 6.02 -45.33 -30.21
CA LEU A 257 7.30 -45.68 -30.83
C LEU A 257 7.69 -47.13 -30.52
N VAL A 258 7.57 -47.55 -29.25
CA VAL A 258 7.84 -48.93 -28.82
C VAL A 258 6.89 -49.92 -29.50
N PHE A 259 5.61 -49.59 -29.64
CA PHE A 259 4.64 -50.44 -30.32
C PHE A 259 4.97 -50.61 -31.82
N VAL A 260 5.33 -49.52 -32.51
CA VAL A 260 5.74 -49.55 -33.92
C VAL A 260 7.02 -50.37 -34.09
N ILE A 261 8.03 -50.16 -33.25
CA ILE A 261 9.28 -50.93 -33.27
C ILE A 261 8.99 -52.43 -33.09
N ARG A 262 8.16 -52.80 -32.11
CA ARG A 262 7.76 -54.19 -31.89
C ARG A 262 7.01 -54.79 -33.09
N ARG A 263 6.13 -54.01 -33.73
CA ARG A 263 5.38 -54.45 -34.92
C ARG A 263 6.30 -54.63 -36.14
N CYS A 264 7.26 -53.74 -36.33
CA CYS A 264 8.27 -53.84 -37.38
C CYS A 264 9.20 -55.03 -37.15
N GLN A 265 9.67 -55.25 -35.92
CA GLN A 265 10.46 -56.43 -35.56
C GLN A 265 9.67 -57.72 -35.81
N LYS A 266 8.38 -57.77 -35.42
CA LYS A 266 7.51 -58.93 -35.69
C LYS A 266 7.36 -59.21 -37.19
N ARG A 267 7.17 -58.19 -38.03
CA ARG A 267 7.09 -58.34 -39.50
C ARG A 267 8.42 -58.76 -40.12
N ARG A 268 9.54 -58.21 -39.64
CA ARG A 268 10.89 -58.56 -40.11
C ARG A 268 11.23 -60.01 -39.77
N ASN A 269 10.88 -60.46 -38.55
CA ASN A 269 11.03 -61.86 -38.15
C ASN A 269 10.13 -62.80 -38.97
N ALA A 270 8.91 -62.35 -39.34
CA ALA A 270 8.04 -63.12 -40.22
C ALA A 270 8.57 -63.22 -41.66
N ALA A 271 9.17 -62.14 -42.19
CA ALA A 271 9.79 -62.11 -43.52
C ALA A 271 11.08 -62.96 -43.60
N ASP A 272 11.93 -62.94 -42.57
CA ASP A 272 13.12 -63.80 -42.50
C ASP A 272 12.76 -65.30 -42.44
N ASN A 273 11.62 -65.62 -41.82
CA ASN A 273 11.09 -66.99 -41.79
C ASN A 273 10.50 -67.43 -43.14
N THR A 274 10.02 -66.51 -43.99
CA THR A 274 9.47 -66.84 -45.32
C THR A 274 10.57 -66.97 -46.39
N VAL A 275 11.66 -66.21 -46.27
CA VAL A 275 12.84 -66.34 -47.16
C VAL A 275 13.57 -67.67 -46.93
N LYS A 276 13.57 -68.19 -45.69
CA LYS A 276 14.14 -69.51 -45.37
C LYS A 276 13.31 -70.70 -45.86
N SER A 277 12.10 -70.48 -46.40
CA SER A 277 11.18 -71.54 -46.84
C SER A 277 10.99 -71.63 -48.37
N LEU A 278 11.73 -70.88 -49.19
CA LEU A 278 11.71 -71.08 -50.65
C LEU A 278 12.63 -72.27 -51.02
N PRO A 279 12.11 -73.34 -51.66
CA PRO A 279 12.94 -74.41 -52.20
C PRO A 279 13.67 -73.95 -53.48
N ASN A 280 14.92 -74.40 -53.64
CA ASN A 280 15.60 -74.48 -54.94
C ASN A 280 14.96 -75.55 -55.82
#